data_AF-A0A945S305-F1
#
_entry.id   AF-A0A945S305-F1
#
_cell.length_a   1.000
_cell.length_b   1.000
_cell.length_c   1.000
_cell.angle_alpha   90.00
_cell.angle_beta   90.00
_cell.angle_gamma   90.00
#
_symmetry.space_group_name_H-M   'P 1'
#
loop_
_entity.id
_entity.type
_entity.pdbx_description
1 polymer ?
#
loop_
_entity_poly.entity_id
_entity_poly.type
_entity_poly.pdbx_seq_one_letter_code
_entity_poly.pdbx_strand_id
1 'polypeptide(L)'
;MPYVNALRAQYVMAVFSYHKELDLLEELGAVIPLDGLRGQLYGDYHVILLDNCYFDDKQVGNVHGFLNKLPAHLRYALVVTCYDSLAGKHKRIPIHNFTCHGRFNVFGNRVGAARGNQFPRGYPWVVTDGFTIVLAHEYGHNVDGGAVRNTPALKAFKARVMKAAGRKVGNYCRNMFGGSFFSKNPQEFFASLCNQYFCSSLELYRYAMLRYHNGNTSHINQFVFTASTFSDDERCYAYRVTGSGEIKLEKWPVTKSDGLIETLTIGDTTTRFTYENGVITSVSSHTPGATGAGHAAELALDVSEPSGWSVGTIAKAEPLLSDRDYAFTVVPEELQGAKYILRACGKPGTKATSEWDAWAWGLKDRSVRVSRPCTRYVAVLSAKGGDVWLNDGRIEAFVKGRWRRVAVPLATTTPAKTAWRWDVFKRRVGEAGYVCFPDVAGLDGKTLLVYAFK
;
A
#
# COMPACT_ATOMS: atom_id res chain seq x y z
N MET A 1 0.11 34.22 -28.10
CA MET A 1 -0.93 34.77 -27.19
C MET A 1 -1.15 33.79 -26.04
N PRO A 2 -1.14 34.22 -24.76
CA PRO A 2 -1.24 33.30 -23.62
C PRO A 2 -2.64 32.65 -23.47
N TYR A 3 -3.71 33.33 -23.91
CA TYR A 3 -5.09 32.86 -23.71
C TYR A 3 -5.58 31.83 -24.74
N VAL A 4 -4.85 31.61 -25.84
CA VAL A 4 -5.29 30.67 -26.90
C VAL A 4 -5.37 29.23 -26.37
N ASN A 5 -4.42 28.80 -25.54
CA ASN A 5 -4.48 27.47 -24.92
C ASN A 5 -5.62 27.35 -23.88
N ALA A 6 -5.94 28.44 -23.17
CA ALA A 6 -7.06 28.47 -22.22
C ALA A 6 -8.43 28.43 -22.93
N LEU A 7 -8.58 29.15 -24.06
CA LEU A 7 -9.78 29.10 -24.89
C LEU A 7 -9.95 27.74 -25.57
N ARG A 8 -8.86 27.15 -26.10
CA ARG A 8 -8.85 25.77 -26.60
C ARG A 8 -9.24 24.77 -25.51
N ALA A 9 -8.69 24.90 -24.30
CA ALA A 9 -9.06 24.07 -23.15
C ALA A 9 -10.56 24.20 -22.80
N GLN A 10 -11.11 25.43 -22.78
CA GLN A 10 -12.54 25.65 -22.51
C GLN A 10 -13.43 25.07 -23.61
N TYR A 11 -13.06 25.24 -24.88
CA TYR A 11 -13.78 24.66 -26.02
C TYR A 11 -13.74 23.11 -25.97
N VAL A 12 -12.56 22.52 -25.75
CA VAL A 12 -12.39 21.07 -25.55
C VAL A 12 -13.22 20.54 -24.39
N MET A 13 -13.25 21.23 -23.24
CA MET A 13 -14.06 20.79 -22.09
C MET A 13 -15.58 20.90 -22.36
N ALA A 14 -16.01 21.84 -23.20
CA ALA A 14 -17.38 21.90 -23.68
C ALA A 14 -17.69 20.72 -24.62
N VAL A 15 -16.83 20.43 -25.60
CA VAL A 15 -17.00 19.29 -26.53
C VAL A 15 -16.95 17.94 -25.81
N PHE A 16 -16.03 17.73 -24.86
CA PHE A 16 -15.96 16.49 -24.06
C PHE A 16 -17.14 16.30 -23.09
N SER A 17 -18.01 17.30 -22.91
CA SER A 17 -19.32 17.04 -22.29
C SER A 17 -20.18 16.09 -23.13
N TYR A 18 -19.94 16.04 -24.45
CA TYR A 18 -20.53 15.16 -25.46
C TYR A 18 -19.64 13.95 -25.82
N HIS A 19 -18.73 13.50 -24.95
CA HIS A 19 -17.78 12.37 -25.15
C HIS A 19 -18.38 11.00 -25.59
N LYS A 20 -19.70 10.91 -25.80
CA LYS A 20 -20.41 9.73 -26.34
C LYS A 20 -20.65 9.83 -27.85
N GLU A 21 -20.53 11.02 -28.41
CA GLU A 21 -20.66 11.33 -29.83
C GLU A 21 -19.25 11.24 -30.43
N LEU A 22 -18.84 10.02 -30.81
CA LEU A 22 -17.48 9.74 -31.29
C LEU A 22 -17.12 10.56 -32.54
N ASP A 23 -18.09 10.76 -33.42
CA ASP A 23 -18.00 11.56 -34.63
C ASP A 23 -17.48 13.00 -34.34
N LEU A 24 -17.97 13.62 -33.25
CA LEU A 24 -17.50 14.95 -32.80
C LEU A 24 -16.07 14.93 -32.24
N LEU A 25 -15.56 13.77 -31.80
CA LEU A 25 -14.17 13.61 -31.41
C LEU A 25 -13.28 13.44 -32.66
N GLU A 26 -13.72 12.71 -33.68
CA GLU A 26 -12.98 12.61 -34.95
C GLU A 26 -12.86 13.99 -35.64
N GLU A 27 -13.93 14.78 -35.69
CA GLU A 27 -13.89 16.17 -36.16
C GLU A 27 -12.94 17.05 -35.33
N LEU A 28 -12.99 16.93 -33.99
CA LEU A 28 -12.11 17.70 -33.09
C LEU A 28 -10.63 17.36 -33.31
N GLY A 29 -10.32 16.09 -33.60
CA GLY A 29 -8.97 15.62 -33.95
C GLY A 29 -8.42 16.24 -35.24
N ALA A 30 -9.28 16.47 -36.24
CA ALA A 30 -8.89 17.13 -37.48
C ALA A 30 -8.64 18.65 -37.31
N VAL A 31 -9.26 19.29 -36.30
CA VAL A 31 -9.19 20.74 -36.07
C VAL A 31 -8.10 21.14 -35.07
N ILE A 32 -7.75 20.29 -34.10
CA ILE A 32 -6.67 20.57 -33.14
C ILE A 32 -5.35 19.96 -33.65
N PRO A 33 -4.30 20.77 -33.93
CA PRO A 33 -2.99 20.23 -34.29
C PRO A 33 -2.32 19.60 -33.06
N LEU A 34 -2.55 18.30 -32.86
CA LEU A 34 -1.89 17.47 -31.85
C LEU A 34 -0.82 16.61 -32.51
N ASP A 35 0.42 16.76 -32.08
CA ASP A 35 1.59 16.08 -32.65
C ASP A 35 2.27 15.11 -31.66
N GLY A 36 3.17 14.29 -32.19
CA GLY A 36 3.96 13.32 -31.43
C GLY A 36 3.12 12.43 -30.50
N LEU A 37 3.59 12.27 -29.25
CA LEU A 37 2.92 11.48 -28.22
C LEU A 37 1.54 12.04 -27.81
N ARG A 38 1.29 13.35 -28.00
CA ARG A 38 -0.02 13.97 -27.71
C ARG A 38 -1.04 13.66 -28.80
N GLY A 39 -0.61 13.64 -30.07
CA GLY A 39 -1.41 13.14 -31.19
C GLY A 39 -1.73 11.64 -31.05
N GLN A 40 -0.75 10.82 -30.64
CA GLN A 40 -0.96 9.38 -30.40
C GLN A 40 -1.94 9.11 -29.25
N LEU A 41 -1.84 9.81 -28.11
CA LEU A 41 -2.83 9.73 -27.03
C LEU A 41 -4.26 10.05 -27.50
N TYR A 42 -4.39 10.93 -28.49
CA TYR A 42 -5.68 11.28 -29.06
C TYR A 42 -6.20 10.21 -30.02
N GLY A 43 -5.38 9.77 -30.98
CA GLY A 43 -5.77 8.75 -31.96
C GLY A 43 -6.05 7.38 -31.34
N ASP A 44 -5.26 6.96 -30.34
CA ASP A 44 -5.36 5.62 -29.75
C ASP A 44 -6.48 5.49 -28.70
N TYR A 45 -6.83 6.60 -28.02
CA TYR A 45 -7.68 6.58 -26.81
C TYR A 45 -8.67 7.76 -26.67
N HIS A 46 -8.68 8.72 -27.60
CA HIS A 46 -9.38 10.01 -27.48
C HIS A 46 -9.07 10.76 -26.17
N VAL A 47 -7.79 10.75 -25.74
CA VAL A 47 -7.35 11.42 -24.52
C VAL A 47 -6.61 12.72 -24.83
N ILE A 48 -7.11 13.85 -24.29
CA ILE A 48 -6.45 15.15 -24.37
C ILE A 48 -5.75 15.51 -23.06
N LEU A 49 -4.52 16.00 -23.18
CA LEU A 49 -3.75 16.56 -22.08
C LEU A 49 -3.91 18.09 -22.03
N LEU A 50 -4.57 18.59 -20.99
CA LEU A 50 -4.67 20.02 -20.68
C LEU A 50 -3.63 20.36 -19.60
N ASP A 51 -2.36 20.29 -20.00
CA ASP A 51 -1.19 20.48 -19.15
C ASP A 51 -0.40 21.76 -19.45
N ASN A 52 -0.84 22.57 -20.42
CA ASN A 52 -0.10 23.71 -20.97
C ASN A 52 1.37 23.37 -21.33
N CYS A 53 1.58 22.18 -21.90
CA CYS A 53 2.89 21.61 -22.24
C CYS A 53 3.84 21.41 -21.04
N TYR A 54 3.30 21.31 -19.82
CA TYR A 54 4.09 21.06 -18.61
C TYR A 54 4.68 19.64 -18.56
N PHE A 55 3.95 18.64 -19.07
CA PHE A 55 4.41 17.25 -19.08
C PHE A 55 5.54 17.05 -20.09
N ASP A 56 6.62 16.45 -19.61
CA ASP A 56 7.68 15.90 -20.47
C ASP A 56 7.22 14.61 -21.17
N ASP A 57 7.96 14.19 -22.18
CA ASP A 57 7.65 12.99 -22.97
C ASP A 57 7.57 11.72 -22.12
N LYS A 58 8.25 11.68 -20.97
CA LYS A 58 8.16 10.56 -20.03
C LYS A 58 6.83 10.57 -19.27
N GLN A 59 6.31 11.73 -18.87
CA GLN A 59 4.96 11.86 -18.32
C GLN A 59 3.89 11.51 -19.36
N VAL A 60 4.00 12.04 -20.59
CA VAL A 60 3.04 11.76 -21.68
C VAL A 60 3.07 10.27 -22.07
N GLY A 61 4.25 9.71 -22.31
CA GLY A 61 4.42 8.29 -22.66
C GLY A 61 4.02 7.33 -21.54
N ASN A 62 4.02 7.78 -20.28
CA ASN A 62 3.53 6.98 -19.16
C ASN A 62 1.99 7.03 -19.02
N VAL A 63 1.34 8.13 -19.40
CA VAL A 63 -0.12 8.15 -19.59
C VAL A 63 -0.52 7.19 -20.72
N HIS A 64 0.21 7.21 -21.83
CA HIS A 64 -0.02 6.27 -22.95
C HIS A 64 0.18 4.81 -22.53
N GLY A 65 1.32 4.52 -21.89
CA GLY A 65 1.65 3.19 -21.39
C GLY A 65 0.69 2.66 -20.31
N PHE A 66 0.01 3.54 -19.57
CA PHE A 66 -1.07 3.19 -18.65
C PHE A 66 -2.33 2.76 -19.42
N LEU A 67 -2.83 3.64 -20.31
CA LEU A 67 -4.05 3.41 -21.10
C LEU A 67 -3.95 2.13 -21.95
N ASN A 68 -2.79 1.91 -22.59
CA ASN A 68 -2.52 0.73 -23.41
C ASN A 68 -2.63 -0.59 -22.61
N LYS A 69 -2.39 -0.57 -21.30
CA LYS A 69 -2.40 -1.77 -20.45
C LYS A 69 -3.77 -2.05 -19.83
N LEU A 70 -4.72 -1.11 -19.92
CA LEU A 70 -6.11 -1.33 -19.49
C LEU A 70 -6.85 -2.26 -20.46
N PRO A 71 -7.81 -3.09 -19.97
CA PRO A 71 -8.83 -3.74 -20.78
C PRO A 71 -9.55 -2.72 -21.67
N ALA A 72 -9.89 -3.11 -22.91
CA ALA A 72 -10.56 -2.21 -23.86
C ALA A 72 -11.86 -1.62 -23.30
N HIS A 73 -12.67 -2.42 -22.59
CA HIS A 73 -13.92 -1.98 -21.96
C HIS A 73 -13.74 -1.00 -20.77
N LEU A 74 -12.50 -0.72 -20.35
CA LEU A 74 -12.15 0.29 -19.34
C LEU A 74 -11.40 1.49 -19.93
N ARG A 75 -11.26 1.59 -21.26
CA ARG A 75 -10.67 2.74 -21.93
C ARG A 75 -11.76 3.77 -22.21
N TYR A 76 -11.71 4.89 -21.50
CA TYR A 76 -12.62 6.02 -21.69
C TYR A 76 -11.91 7.13 -22.49
N ALA A 77 -12.66 7.86 -23.31
CA ALA A 77 -12.25 9.17 -23.82
C ALA A 77 -12.15 10.16 -22.64
N LEU A 78 -11.04 10.88 -22.51
CA LEU A 78 -10.73 11.62 -21.28
C LEU A 78 -10.03 12.97 -21.48
N VAL A 79 -10.25 13.86 -20.52
CA VAL A 79 -9.48 15.11 -20.35
C VAL A 79 -8.63 15.01 -19.08
N VAL A 80 -7.31 14.91 -19.24
CA VAL A 80 -6.35 14.87 -18.12
C VAL A 80 -5.73 16.25 -17.96
N THR A 81 -5.82 16.85 -16.77
CA THR A 81 -5.19 18.15 -16.49
C THR A 81 -4.00 18.03 -15.55
N CYS A 82 -3.05 18.96 -15.64
CA CYS A 82 -1.98 19.12 -14.66
C CYS A 82 -2.33 20.27 -13.69
N TYR A 83 -2.60 19.97 -12.42
CA TYR A 83 -2.99 20.97 -11.42
C TYR A 83 -1.98 22.13 -11.31
N ASP A 84 -0.70 21.79 -11.23
CA ASP A 84 0.41 22.75 -11.07
C ASP A 84 0.63 23.64 -12.31
N SER A 85 0.14 23.23 -13.48
CA SER A 85 0.22 24.01 -14.72
C SER A 85 -0.90 25.06 -14.86
N LEU A 86 -2.10 24.76 -14.34
CA LEU A 86 -3.31 25.56 -14.58
C LEU A 86 -3.64 26.52 -13.42
N ALA A 87 -3.25 26.21 -12.18
CA ALA A 87 -3.58 27.04 -11.02
C ALA A 87 -2.69 28.30 -10.87
N GLY A 88 -1.47 28.29 -11.43
CA GLY A 88 -0.50 29.37 -11.29
C GLY A 88 -0.24 29.78 -9.84
N LYS A 89 -0.07 31.07 -9.57
CA LYS A 89 -0.02 31.62 -8.20
C LYS A 89 -1.41 31.74 -7.54
N HIS A 90 -2.50 31.59 -8.29
CA HIS A 90 -3.86 31.90 -7.85
C HIS A 90 -4.66 30.63 -7.58
N LYS A 91 -4.42 30.01 -6.42
CA LYS A 91 -5.06 28.78 -5.90
C LYS A 91 -6.60 28.85 -5.67
N ARG A 92 -7.31 29.76 -6.33
CA ARG A 92 -8.75 30.03 -6.16
C ARG A 92 -9.64 29.46 -7.27
N ILE A 93 -9.08 28.87 -8.32
CA ILE A 93 -9.85 28.08 -9.30
C ILE A 93 -9.62 26.59 -9.01
N PRO A 94 -10.44 25.93 -8.17
CA PRO A 94 -10.39 24.49 -8.03
C PRO A 94 -10.89 23.83 -9.33
N ILE A 95 -9.96 23.25 -10.09
CA ILE A 95 -10.21 22.61 -11.39
C ILE A 95 -11.25 21.47 -11.29
N HIS A 96 -11.45 20.93 -10.09
CA HIS A 96 -12.54 20.00 -9.76
C HIS A 96 -13.94 20.53 -10.17
N ASN A 97 -14.15 21.86 -10.23
CA ASN A 97 -15.45 22.49 -10.49
C ASN A 97 -15.95 22.42 -11.96
N PHE A 98 -15.13 22.06 -12.95
CA PHE A 98 -15.45 22.21 -14.40
C PHE A 98 -16.58 21.30 -14.98
N THR A 99 -17.48 20.72 -14.16
CA THR A 99 -18.63 19.84 -14.53
C THR A 99 -18.67 19.17 -15.93
N CYS A 100 -17.70 18.32 -16.29
CA CYS A 100 -17.77 17.44 -17.46
C CYS A 100 -17.36 16.01 -17.07
N HIS A 101 -17.87 15.02 -17.80
CA HIS A 101 -17.59 13.60 -17.54
C HIS A 101 -16.22 13.22 -18.14
N GLY A 102 -15.60 12.16 -17.62
CA GLY A 102 -14.35 11.66 -18.17
C GLY A 102 -13.16 12.60 -17.96
N ARG A 103 -12.99 13.20 -16.78
CA ARG A 103 -11.89 14.14 -16.54
C ARG A 103 -11.32 14.07 -15.14
N PHE A 104 -10.05 14.38 -15.01
CA PHE A 104 -9.36 14.39 -13.72
C PHE A 104 -8.05 15.19 -13.73
N ASN A 105 -7.51 15.43 -12.54
CA ASN A 105 -6.36 16.30 -12.32
C ASN A 105 -5.23 15.49 -11.70
N VAL A 106 -4.06 15.44 -12.34
CA VAL A 106 -2.84 14.87 -11.72
C VAL A 106 -1.87 15.99 -11.30
N PHE A 107 -0.95 15.67 -10.39
CA PHE A 107 0.11 16.58 -9.97
C PHE A 107 1.27 16.58 -10.98
N GLY A 108 1.98 17.71 -11.10
CA GLY A 108 3.14 17.88 -11.98
C GLY A 108 4.40 17.09 -11.61
N ASN A 109 4.33 16.18 -10.64
CA ASN A 109 5.46 15.34 -10.22
C ASN A 109 6.06 14.58 -11.42
N ARG A 110 7.36 14.75 -11.66
CA ARG A 110 8.08 14.06 -12.75
C ARG A 110 8.17 12.57 -12.45
N VAL A 111 8.03 11.73 -13.49
CA VAL A 111 7.94 10.27 -13.34
C VAL A 111 9.22 9.68 -12.74
N GLY A 112 9.11 9.09 -11.56
CA GLY A 112 10.19 8.50 -10.77
C GLY A 112 10.85 9.45 -9.76
N ALA A 113 10.48 10.74 -9.74
CA ALA A 113 11.01 11.73 -8.79
C ALA A 113 10.32 11.66 -7.43
N ALA A 114 9.01 11.41 -7.41
CA ALA A 114 8.27 11.08 -6.19
C ALA A 114 8.17 9.56 -6.06
N ARG A 115 8.58 9.00 -4.92
CA ARG A 115 8.44 7.57 -4.61
C ARG A 115 7.67 7.39 -3.30
N GLY A 116 6.84 6.35 -3.24
CA GLY A 116 6.06 6.04 -2.06
C GLY A 116 5.77 4.55 -1.91
N ASN A 117 4.93 4.25 -0.92
CA ASN A 117 4.30 2.97 -0.68
C ASN A 117 2.79 3.23 -0.47
N GLN A 118 1.94 2.37 -1.01
CA GLN A 118 0.49 2.50 -0.92
C GLN A 118 -0.13 1.55 0.11
N PHE A 119 0.68 0.65 0.69
CA PHE A 119 0.28 -0.30 1.71
C PHE A 119 0.35 0.30 3.12
N PRO A 120 -0.43 -0.26 4.07
CA PRO A 120 -0.34 0.07 5.49
C PRO A 120 1.07 0.02 6.08
N ARG A 121 1.32 0.88 7.08
CA ARG A 121 2.47 0.72 7.98
C ARG A 121 2.35 -0.62 8.70
N GLY A 122 3.40 -1.45 8.61
CA GLY A 122 3.40 -2.83 9.11
C GLY A 122 3.41 -3.86 7.99
N TYR A 123 2.98 -3.51 6.77
CA TYR A 123 3.22 -4.31 5.58
C TYR A 123 4.60 -3.98 4.97
N PRO A 124 5.28 -4.94 4.29
CA PRO A 124 6.51 -4.68 3.54
C PRO A 124 6.44 -3.48 2.60
N TRP A 125 7.57 -2.80 2.39
CA TRP A 125 7.61 -1.54 1.65
C TRP A 125 7.60 -1.77 0.13
N VAL A 126 6.44 -1.58 -0.50
CA VAL A 126 6.28 -1.72 -1.95
C VAL A 126 6.61 -0.39 -2.64
N VAL A 127 7.84 -0.25 -3.14
CA VAL A 127 8.28 0.96 -3.87
C VAL A 127 7.48 1.13 -5.17
N THR A 128 6.84 2.29 -5.33
CA THR A 128 6.15 2.74 -6.54
C THR A 128 6.41 4.23 -6.82
N ASP A 129 6.35 4.63 -8.09
CA ASP A 129 6.29 6.03 -8.50
C ASP A 129 5.00 6.73 -8.03
N GLY A 130 5.09 8.03 -7.74
CA GLY A 130 3.98 8.85 -7.27
C GLY A 130 3.08 9.41 -8.38
N PHE A 131 3.63 9.76 -9.55
CA PHE A 131 2.83 10.30 -10.67
C PHE A 131 1.86 9.23 -11.21
N THR A 132 2.40 8.06 -11.51
CA THR A 132 1.68 6.92 -12.09
C THR A 132 0.56 6.41 -11.16
N ILE A 133 0.77 6.49 -9.84
CA ILE A 133 -0.26 6.08 -8.87
C ILE A 133 -1.34 7.14 -8.71
N VAL A 134 -1.04 8.44 -8.82
CA VAL A 134 -2.07 9.48 -8.84
C VAL A 134 -2.87 9.40 -10.14
N LEU A 135 -2.23 9.13 -11.28
CA LEU A 135 -2.93 8.76 -12.52
C LEU A 135 -3.89 7.58 -12.29
N ALA A 136 -3.42 6.49 -11.67
CA ALA A 136 -4.27 5.33 -11.36
C ALA A 136 -5.42 5.63 -10.37
N HIS A 137 -5.19 6.51 -9.39
CA HIS A 137 -6.20 6.98 -8.44
C HIS A 137 -7.37 7.65 -9.15
N GLU A 138 -7.02 8.67 -9.92
CA GLU A 138 -7.93 9.59 -10.60
C GLU A 138 -8.66 8.90 -11.77
N TYR A 139 -7.97 8.00 -12.47
CA TYR A 139 -8.61 7.08 -13.41
C TYR A 139 -9.61 6.14 -12.72
N GLY A 140 -9.30 5.72 -11.49
CA GLY A 140 -10.18 4.94 -10.64
C GLY A 140 -11.54 5.59 -10.42
N HIS A 141 -11.63 6.91 -10.23
CA HIS A 141 -12.92 7.61 -10.15
C HIS A 141 -13.76 7.49 -11.43
N ASN A 142 -13.11 7.45 -12.60
CA ASN A 142 -13.80 7.32 -13.88
C ASN A 142 -14.25 5.87 -14.15
N VAL A 143 -13.47 4.87 -13.74
CA VAL A 143 -13.88 3.46 -13.72
C VAL A 143 -15.03 3.22 -12.72
N ASP A 144 -15.01 3.89 -11.56
CA ASP A 144 -16.09 3.82 -10.56
C ASP A 144 -17.39 4.47 -11.09
N GLY A 145 -17.28 5.63 -11.74
CA GLY A 145 -18.41 6.34 -12.36
C GLY A 145 -18.94 5.68 -13.64
N GLY A 146 -18.10 4.94 -14.36
CA GLY A 146 -18.45 4.14 -15.54
C GLY A 146 -18.76 2.68 -15.17
N ALA A 147 -17.81 1.78 -15.41
CA ALA A 147 -17.97 0.33 -15.26
C ALA A 147 -18.61 -0.10 -13.94
N VAL A 148 -18.14 0.37 -12.78
CA VAL A 148 -18.68 -0.08 -11.48
C VAL A 148 -20.11 0.40 -11.26
N ARG A 149 -20.41 1.68 -11.53
CA ARG A 149 -21.75 2.25 -11.38
C ARG A 149 -22.78 1.64 -12.33
N ASN A 150 -22.36 1.28 -13.54
CA ASN A 150 -23.24 0.81 -14.60
C ASN A 150 -23.40 -0.72 -14.62
N THR A 151 -22.46 -1.47 -14.05
CA THR A 151 -22.57 -2.93 -13.87
C THR A 151 -23.32 -3.26 -12.56
N PRO A 152 -24.54 -3.81 -12.60
CA PRO A 152 -25.35 -3.98 -11.38
C PRO A 152 -24.69 -4.81 -10.29
N ALA A 153 -23.98 -5.88 -10.68
CA ALA A 153 -23.28 -6.77 -9.75
C ALA A 153 -22.08 -6.09 -9.06
N LEU A 154 -21.21 -5.38 -9.79
CA LEU A 154 -20.10 -4.63 -9.21
C LEU A 154 -20.60 -3.51 -8.29
N LYS A 155 -21.63 -2.76 -8.70
CA LYS A 155 -22.31 -1.74 -7.89
C LYS A 155 -22.83 -2.32 -6.57
N ALA A 156 -23.55 -3.43 -6.65
CA ALA A 156 -24.12 -4.10 -5.48
C ALA A 156 -23.02 -4.69 -4.58
N PHE A 157 -21.96 -5.26 -5.16
CA PHE A 157 -20.83 -5.80 -4.41
C PHE A 157 -20.07 -4.67 -3.68
N LYS A 158 -19.73 -3.56 -4.35
CA LYS A 158 -19.14 -2.36 -3.71
C LYS A 158 -19.93 -1.94 -2.48
N ALA A 159 -21.25 -1.82 -2.60
CA ALA A 159 -22.13 -1.44 -1.51
C ALA A 159 -22.10 -2.44 -0.35
N ARG A 160 -22.11 -3.76 -0.62
CA ARG A 160 -21.99 -4.81 0.40
C ARG A 160 -20.64 -4.81 1.10
N VAL A 161 -19.54 -4.67 0.36
CA VAL A 161 -18.17 -4.62 0.92
C VAL A 161 -17.98 -3.38 1.81
N MET A 162 -18.44 -2.21 1.38
CA MET A 162 -18.42 -1.00 2.20
C MET A 162 -19.29 -1.12 3.45
N LYS A 163 -20.48 -1.73 3.35
CA LYS A 163 -21.37 -2.00 4.49
C LYS A 163 -20.73 -2.95 5.51
N ALA A 164 -20.05 -4.00 5.05
CA ALA A 164 -19.34 -4.96 5.90
C ALA A 164 -18.09 -4.36 6.57
N ALA A 165 -17.32 -3.53 5.85
CA ALA A 165 -16.18 -2.82 6.43
C ALA A 165 -16.62 -1.79 7.50
N GLY A 166 -17.74 -1.09 7.25
CA GLY A 166 -18.38 -0.19 8.21
C GLY A 166 -17.49 1.01 8.56
N ARG A 167 -17.39 1.33 9.85
CA ARG A 167 -16.53 2.43 10.36
C ARG A 167 -15.18 1.98 10.95
N LYS A 168 -14.83 0.70 10.81
CA LYS A 168 -13.60 0.13 11.40
C LYS A 168 -12.40 0.39 10.49
N VAL A 169 -11.45 1.21 10.93
CA VAL A 169 -10.19 1.51 10.20
C VAL A 169 -9.49 0.23 9.73
N GLY A 170 -9.33 -0.74 10.64
CA GLY A 170 -8.68 -2.04 10.38
C GLY A 170 -9.48 -3.01 9.50
N ASN A 171 -10.58 -2.60 8.87
CA ASN A 171 -11.28 -3.37 7.83
C ASN A 171 -11.00 -2.87 6.41
N TYR A 172 -10.36 -1.70 6.24
CA TYR A 172 -10.06 -1.14 4.92
C TYR A 172 -8.62 -1.45 4.49
N CYS A 173 -8.40 -1.84 3.23
CA CYS A 173 -7.05 -2.12 2.72
C CYS A 173 -6.14 -0.88 2.80
N ARG A 174 -6.72 0.32 2.67
CA ARG A 174 -6.10 1.62 2.98
C ARG A 174 -6.47 2.12 4.39
N ASN A 175 -5.99 1.41 5.40
CA ASN A 175 -6.23 1.72 6.82
C ASN A 175 -5.54 2.99 7.36
N MET A 176 -4.77 3.72 6.55
CA MET A 176 -4.15 4.99 6.95
C MET A 176 -5.10 6.18 6.92
N PHE A 177 -6.35 5.99 6.47
CA PHE A 177 -7.43 6.98 6.57
C PHE A 177 -8.31 6.73 7.80
N GLY A 178 -8.85 7.80 8.38
CA GLY A 178 -9.74 7.70 9.55
C GLY A 178 -11.02 6.91 9.25
N GLY A 179 -11.56 6.19 10.24
CA GLY A 179 -12.54 5.12 10.02
C GLY A 179 -13.89 5.52 9.39
N SER A 180 -14.21 6.81 9.31
CA SER A 180 -15.40 7.30 8.59
C SER A 180 -15.11 7.86 7.19
N PHE A 181 -13.85 7.92 6.75
CA PHE A 181 -13.42 8.57 5.50
C PHE A 181 -14.18 8.04 4.27
N PHE A 182 -14.13 6.72 4.03
CA PHE A 182 -14.83 6.09 2.91
C PHE A 182 -16.37 6.09 3.06
N SER A 183 -16.89 6.15 4.28
CA SER A 183 -18.34 6.29 4.52
C SER A 183 -18.86 7.70 4.26
N LYS A 184 -17.98 8.71 4.26
CA LYS A 184 -18.29 10.11 3.92
C LYS A 184 -17.97 10.43 2.45
N ASN A 185 -16.98 9.76 1.89
CA ASN A 185 -16.47 9.97 0.55
C ASN A 185 -16.44 8.63 -0.23
N PRO A 186 -17.60 8.12 -0.68
CA PRO A 186 -17.71 6.78 -1.28
C PRO A 186 -17.04 6.65 -2.67
N GLN A 187 -16.71 7.76 -3.32
CA GLN A 187 -15.90 7.80 -4.55
C GLN A 187 -14.41 7.51 -4.27
N GLU A 188 -13.93 7.82 -3.07
CA GLU A 188 -12.53 7.61 -2.66
C GLU A 188 -12.21 6.13 -2.46
N PHE A 189 -13.22 5.30 -2.19
CA PHE A 189 -13.04 3.90 -1.84
C PHE A 189 -12.39 3.10 -2.97
N PHE A 190 -12.93 3.18 -4.19
CA PHE A 190 -12.37 2.45 -5.33
C PHE A 190 -11.07 3.09 -5.85
N ALA A 191 -10.99 4.43 -5.92
CA ALA A 191 -9.76 5.14 -6.26
C ALA A 191 -8.61 4.82 -5.28
N SER A 192 -8.90 4.71 -3.98
CA SER A 192 -7.92 4.28 -2.96
C SER A 192 -7.47 2.84 -3.15
N LEU A 193 -8.34 1.93 -3.58
CA LEU A 193 -7.98 0.55 -3.91
C LEU A 193 -7.12 0.48 -5.17
N CYS A 194 -7.40 1.31 -6.19
CA CYS A 194 -6.56 1.45 -7.38
C CYS A 194 -5.10 1.79 -7.00
N ASN A 195 -4.87 2.64 -6.00
CA ASN A 195 -3.51 2.96 -5.54
C ASN A 195 -2.75 1.72 -5.08
N GLN A 196 -3.39 0.78 -4.37
CA GLN A 196 -2.73 -0.46 -3.96
C GLN A 196 -2.63 -1.46 -5.12
N TYR A 197 -3.69 -1.57 -5.93
CA TYR A 197 -3.79 -2.53 -7.03
C TYR A 197 -2.78 -2.25 -8.15
N PHE A 198 -2.56 -0.98 -8.51
CA PHE A 198 -1.50 -0.59 -9.45
C PHE A 198 -0.12 -0.54 -8.79
N CYS A 199 -0.01 -0.23 -7.49
CA CYS A 199 1.26 -0.30 -6.76
C CYS A 199 1.82 -1.73 -6.72
N SER A 200 0.98 -2.74 -6.51
CA SER A 200 1.23 -4.15 -6.86
C SER A 200 -0.02 -4.99 -6.59
N SER A 201 -0.65 -5.51 -7.64
CA SER A 201 -1.85 -6.36 -7.52
C SER A 201 -1.55 -7.63 -6.72
N LEU A 202 -0.35 -8.19 -6.88
CA LEU A 202 0.12 -9.38 -6.15
C LEU A 202 0.31 -9.12 -4.66
N GLU A 203 0.79 -7.94 -4.28
CA GLU A 203 0.91 -7.57 -2.87
C GLU A 203 -0.45 -7.21 -2.25
N LEU A 204 -1.41 -6.70 -3.03
CA LEU A 204 -2.79 -6.53 -2.54
C LEU A 204 -3.48 -7.88 -2.31
N TYR A 205 -3.26 -8.88 -3.18
CA TYR A 205 -3.69 -10.25 -2.94
C TYR A 205 -3.03 -10.84 -1.68
N ARG A 206 -1.70 -10.78 -1.57
CA ARG A 206 -0.93 -11.29 -0.41
C ARG A 206 -1.37 -10.63 0.90
N TYR A 207 -1.51 -9.30 0.92
CA TYR A 207 -2.02 -8.57 2.08
C TYR A 207 -3.45 -9.00 2.41
N ALA A 208 -4.33 -9.12 1.42
CA ALA A 208 -5.71 -9.54 1.64
C ALA A 208 -5.84 -10.96 2.19
N MET A 209 -5.04 -11.91 1.70
CA MET A 209 -4.97 -13.28 2.21
C MET A 209 -4.43 -13.33 3.64
N LEU A 210 -3.37 -12.57 3.96
CA LEU A 210 -2.85 -12.45 5.33
C LEU A 210 -3.94 -11.96 6.31
N ARG A 211 -4.75 -10.97 5.91
CA ARG A 211 -5.86 -10.49 6.75
C ARG A 211 -7.02 -11.49 6.83
N TYR A 212 -7.29 -12.25 5.77
CA TYR A 212 -8.27 -13.33 5.79
C TYR A 212 -7.85 -14.46 6.76
N HIS A 213 -6.60 -14.92 6.71
CA HIS A 213 -6.08 -15.94 7.63
C HIS A 213 -6.08 -15.47 9.09
N ASN A 214 -5.90 -14.17 9.34
CA ASN A 214 -6.07 -13.55 10.65
C ASN A 214 -7.55 -13.18 10.96
N GLY A 215 -8.52 -13.90 10.38
CA GLY A 215 -9.96 -13.80 10.69
C GLY A 215 -10.70 -12.57 10.15
N ASN A 216 -10.12 -11.79 9.23
CA ASN A 216 -10.74 -10.56 8.68
C ASN A 216 -10.95 -10.62 7.16
N THR A 217 -12.13 -11.11 6.77
CA THR A 217 -12.58 -11.23 5.36
C THR A 217 -12.74 -9.89 4.63
N SER A 218 -12.74 -8.74 5.32
CA SER A 218 -12.98 -7.43 4.70
C SER A 218 -11.98 -7.11 3.58
N HIS A 219 -10.74 -7.57 3.71
CA HIS A 219 -9.66 -7.25 2.77
C HIS A 219 -9.75 -8.10 1.49
N ILE A 220 -10.07 -9.40 1.60
CA ILE A 220 -10.22 -10.24 0.41
C ILE A 220 -11.46 -9.84 -0.40
N ASN A 221 -12.52 -9.39 0.27
CA ASN A 221 -13.66 -8.73 -0.37
C ASN A 221 -13.25 -7.48 -1.18
N GLN A 222 -12.37 -6.62 -0.63
CA GLN A 222 -11.84 -5.44 -1.35
C GLN A 222 -10.92 -5.80 -2.52
N PHE A 223 -10.04 -6.79 -2.35
CA PHE A 223 -9.18 -7.28 -3.42
C PHE A 223 -10.02 -7.85 -4.58
N VAL A 224 -10.95 -8.77 -4.28
CA VAL A 224 -11.76 -9.43 -5.32
C VAL A 224 -12.73 -8.45 -5.99
N PHE A 225 -13.27 -7.46 -5.28
CA PHE A 225 -14.04 -6.36 -5.92
C PHE A 225 -13.18 -5.58 -6.94
N THR A 226 -11.94 -5.25 -6.58
CA THR A 226 -11.02 -4.52 -7.47
C THR A 226 -10.62 -5.39 -8.67
N ALA A 227 -10.24 -6.65 -8.43
CA ALA A 227 -9.89 -7.62 -9.46
C ALA A 227 -11.06 -7.91 -10.42
N SER A 228 -12.30 -8.04 -9.89
CA SER A 228 -13.51 -8.25 -10.70
C SER A 228 -13.84 -7.03 -11.58
N THR A 229 -13.38 -5.84 -11.20
CA THR A 229 -13.51 -4.62 -11.99
C THR A 229 -12.43 -4.54 -13.09
N PHE A 230 -11.19 -4.98 -12.81
CA PHE A 230 -10.09 -5.06 -13.78
C PHE A 230 -9.95 -6.45 -14.41
N SER A 231 -11.05 -7.03 -14.91
CA SER A 231 -11.04 -8.34 -15.57
C SER A 231 -12.05 -8.43 -16.70
N ASP A 232 -11.71 -9.15 -17.77
CA ASP A 232 -12.67 -9.72 -18.72
C ASP A 232 -13.25 -11.03 -18.16
N ASP A 233 -13.88 -11.87 -18.98
CA ASP A 233 -14.52 -13.12 -18.53
C ASP A 233 -13.52 -14.26 -18.28
N GLU A 234 -12.33 -14.20 -18.90
CA GLU A 234 -11.27 -15.21 -18.78
C GLU A 234 -10.10 -14.77 -17.89
N ARG A 235 -9.83 -13.46 -17.80
CA ARG A 235 -8.55 -12.92 -17.29
C ARG A 235 -8.72 -11.70 -16.39
N CYS A 236 -8.03 -11.73 -15.25
CA CYS A 236 -7.77 -10.61 -14.38
C CYS A 236 -6.45 -9.90 -14.75
N TYR A 237 -6.50 -8.58 -14.90
CA TYR A 237 -5.39 -7.75 -15.36
C TYR A 237 -4.64 -7.24 -14.12
N ALA A 238 -3.53 -7.89 -13.79
CA ALA A 238 -2.74 -7.60 -12.61
C ALA A 238 -1.58 -6.65 -12.94
N TYR A 239 -1.43 -5.59 -12.15
CA TYR A 239 -0.50 -4.51 -12.43
C TYR A 239 0.64 -4.42 -11.41
N ARG A 240 1.80 -3.93 -11.88
CA ARG A 240 2.88 -3.46 -11.02
C ARG A 240 3.52 -2.18 -11.57
N VAL A 241 3.31 -1.06 -10.90
CA VAL A 241 4.08 0.18 -11.06
C VAL A 241 5.39 0.08 -10.26
N THR A 242 6.52 0.42 -10.87
CA THR A 242 7.83 0.47 -10.19
C THR A 242 8.19 1.89 -9.74
N GLY A 243 9.24 2.01 -8.92
CA GLY A 243 9.81 3.31 -8.50
C GLY A 243 10.46 4.14 -9.62
N SER A 244 10.48 3.66 -10.86
CA SER A 244 10.93 4.42 -12.04
C SER A 244 9.77 4.98 -12.88
N GLY A 245 8.53 4.54 -12.61
CA GLY A 245 7.33 4.78 -13.41
C GLY A 245 6.93 3.63 -14.34
N GLU A 246 7.79 2.63 -14.54
CA GLU A 246 7.49 1.49 -15.41
C GLU A 246 6.22 0.74 -14.93
N ILE A 247 5.28 0.53 -15.85
CA ILE A 247 4.02 -0.20 -15.61
C ILE A 247 4.12 -1.61 -16.21
N LYS A 248 4.09 -2.63 -15.35
CA LYS A 248 4.00 -4.04 -15.75
C LYS A 248 2.54 -4.51 -15.68
N LEU A 249 2.19 -5.40 -16.60
CA LEU A 249 0.90 -6.07 -16.69
C LEU A 249 1.15 -7.57 -16.76
N GLU A 250 0.41 -8.32 -15.95
CA GLU A 250 0.29 -9.77 -15.97
C GLU A 250 -1.20 -10.11 -16.15
N LYS A 251 -1.52 -11.30 -16.68
CA LYS A 251 -2.91 -11.74 -16.85
C LYS A 251 -3.13 -13.06 -16.13
N TRP A 252 -3.92 -13.01 -15.06
CA TRP A 252 -4.26 -14.17 -14.23
C TRP A 252 -5.57 -14.81 -14.71
N PRO A 253 -5.61 -16.13 -15.02
CA PRO A 253 -6.85 -16.81 -15.37
C PRO A 253 -7.90 -16.70 -14.25
N VAL A 254 -9.16 -16.49 -14.62
CA VAL A 254 -10.31 -16.46 -13.70
C VAL A 254 -11.49 -17.28 -14.22
N THR A 255 -12.40 -17.62 -13.32
CA THR A 255 -13.80 -17.87 -13.65
C THR A 255 -14.67 -16.82 -12.98
N LYS A 256 -15.79 -16.44 -13.63
CA LYS A 256 -16.75 -15.46 -13.11
C LYS A 256 -18.17 -16.01 -13.02
N SER A 257 -18.93 -15.44 -12.10
CA SER A 257 -20.39 -15.55 -11.98
C SER A 257 -20.95 -14.16 -11.69
N ASP A 258 -21.98 -13.74 -12.42
CA ASP A 258 -22.51 -12.35 -12.42
C ASP A 258 -21.42 -11.26 -12.52
N GLY A 259 -20.35 -11.50 -13.29
CA GLY A 259 -19.22 -10.58 -13.43
C GLY A 259 -18.27 -10.50 -12.23
N LEU A 260 -18.53 -11.24 -11.14
CA LEU A 260 -17.65 -11.36 -9.97
C LEU A 260 -16.76 -12.59 -10.09
N ILE A 261 -15.49 -12.48 -9.69
CA ILE A 261 -14.52 -13.57 -9.76
C ILE A 261 -14.82 -14.64 -8.71
N GLU A 262 -15.11 -15.87 -9.15
CA GLU A 262 -15.26 -17.04 -8.29
C GLU A 262 -13.95 -17.79 -8.09
N THR A 263 -13.11 -17.89 -9.14
CA THR A 263 -11.78 -18.48 -9.05
C THR A 263 -10.73 -17.59 -9.71
N LEU A 264 -9.50 -17.60 -9.16
CA LEU A 264 -8.36 -16.82 -9.64
C LEU A 264 -7.10 -17.69 -9.56
N THR A 265 -6.33 -17.74 -10.66
CA THR A 265 -5.10 -18.54 -10.75
C THR A 265 -3.87 -17.65 -10.80
N ILE A 266 -2.94 -17.82 -9.86
CA ILE A 266 -1.67 -17.07 -9.78
C ILE A 266 -0.52 -18.08 -9.70
N GLY A 267 0.31 -18.12 -10.76
CA GLY A 267 1.20 -19.25 -10.99
C GLY A 267 0.42 -20.55 -11.01
N ASP A 268 0.93 -21.60 -10.36
CA ASP A 268 0.25 -22.90 -10.26
C ASP A 268 -0.88 -22.94 -9.21
N THR A 269 -1.16 -21.84 -8.50
CA THR A 269 -2.14 -21.83 -7.41
C THR A 269 -3.48 -21.27 -7.87
N THR A 270 -4.50 -22.13 -7.92
CA THR A 270 -5.90 -21.75 -8.12
C THR A 270 -6.56 -21.48 -6.78
N THR A 271 -7.08 -20.28 -6.57
CA THR A 271 -7.85 -19.87 -5.39
C THR A 271 -9.32 -19.70 -5.75
N ARG A 272 -10.22 -20.32 -4.96
CA ARG A 272 -11.69 -20.18 -5.05
C ARG A 272 -12.22 -19.34 -3.90
N PHE A 273 -13.12 -18.42 -4.22
CA PHE A 273 -13.82 -17.55 -3.27
C PHE A 273 -15.28 -18.00 -3.13
N THR A 274 -15.71 -18.30 -1.90
CA THR A 274 -17.10 -18.68 -1.60
C THR A 274 -17.84 -17.45 -1.08
N TYR A 275 -19.01 -17.17 -1.67
CA TYR A 275 -19.85 -16.03 -1.31
C TYR A 275 -21.09 -16.45 -0.51
N GLU A 276 -21.35 -15.78 0.61
CA GLU A 276 -22.63 -15.84 1.32
C GLU A 276 -23.17 -14.41 1.45
N ASN A 277 -24.48 -14.22 1.27
CA ASN A 277 -25.11 -12.88 1.27
C ASN A 277 -24.43 -11.87 0.32
N GLY A 278 -23.72 -12.37 -0.71
CA GLY A 278 -22.97 -11.57 -1.68
C GLY A 278 -21.66 -10.97 -1.18
N VAL A 279 -21.06 -11.51 -0.11
CA VAL A 279 -19.69 -11.21 0.34
C VAL A 279 -18.91 -12.50 0.58
N ILE A 280 -17.58 -12.46 0.43
CA ILE A 280 -16.71 -13.63 0.61
C ILE A 280 -16.65 -13.98 2.11
N THR A 281 -17.00 -15.24 2.43
CA THR A 281 -16.92 -15.82 3.78
C THR A 281 -15.79 -16.82 3.91
N SER A 282 -15.55 -17.63 2.89
CA SER A 282 -14.44 -18.59 2.85
C SER A 282 -13.63 -18.51 1.56
N VAL A 283 -12.37 -18.91 1.67
CA VAL A 283 -11.39 -18.97 0.59
C VAL A 283 -10.69 -20.32 0.69
N SER A 284 -10.53 -20.99 -0.45
CA SER A 284 -9.79 -22.25 -0.57
C SER A 284 -8.79 -22.14 -1.73
N SER A 285 -7.63 -22.77 -1.60
CA SER A 285 -6.57 -22.74 -2.62
C SER A 285 -6.07 -24.15 -2.91
N HIS A 286 -5.77 -24.41 -4.18
CA HIS A 286 -5.20 -25.66 -4.66
C HIS A 286 -3.98 -25.38 -5.54
N THR A 287 -2.91 -26.11 -5.28
CA THR A 287 -1.67 -26.08 -6.07
C THR A 287 -1.36 -27.53 -6.49
N PRO A 288 -1.34 -27.86 -7.80
CA PRO A 288 -1.01 -29.21 -8.26
C PRO A 288 0.35 -29.67 -7.73
N GLY A 289 0.46 -30.95 -7.37
CA GLY A 289 1.69 -31.53 -6.82
C GLY A 289 2.02 -31.18 -5.36
N ALA A 290 1.21 -30.36 -4.67
CA ALA A 290 1.36 -30.09 -3.23
C ALA A 290 0.91 -31.28 -2.36
N THR A 291 1.67 -32.38 -2.40
CA THR A 291 1.32 -33.67 -1.78
C THR A 291 1.47 -33.68 -0.25
N GLY A 292 0.47 -33.15 0.47
CA GLY A 292 0.16 -33.48 1.87
C GLY A 292 1.16 -33.05 2.96
N ALA A 293 2.40 -32.72 2.60
CA ALA A 293 3.39 -32.10 3.48
C ALA A 293 2.93 -30.68 3.80
N GLY A 294 2.09 -30.55 4.83
CA GLY A 294 1.44 -29.30 5.19
C GLY A 294 2.44 -28.16 5.28
N HIS A 295 2.19 -27.09 4.51
CA HIS A 295 3.07 -25.91 4.43
C HIS A 295 3.54 -25.52 5.83
N ALA A 296 4.84 -25.64 6.06
CA ALA A 296 5.44 -25.54 7.39
C ALA A 296 5.05 -24.20 8.03
N ALA A 297 4.09 -24.25 8.97
CA ALA A 297 3.26 -23.10 9.33
C ALA A 297 4.10 -21.86 9.58
N GLU A 298 4.08 -20.95 8.60
CA GLU A 298 4.97 -19.79 8.57
C GLU A 298 4.70 -18.99 9.84
N LEU A 299 5.75 -18.75 10.63
CA LEU A 299 5.64 -18.59 12.09
C LEU A 299 4.59 -17.53 12.46
N ALA A 300 3.38 -18.03 12.74
CA ALA A 300 2.16 -17.25 12.75
C ALA A 300 2.07 -16.46 14.06
N LEU A 301 2.71 -15.29 14.03
CA LEU A 301 2.58 -14.29 15.07
C LEU A 301 1.19 -13.65 14.95
N ASP A 302 0.23 -14.31 15.60
CA ASP A 302 -1.10 -13.79 15.88
C ASP A 302 -0.98 -12.59 16.84
N VAL A 303 -0.61 -11.45 16.24
CA VAL A 303 -0.57 -10.14 16.86
C VAL A 303 -1.74 -9.37 16.28
N SER A 304 -2.79 -9.21 17.08
CA SER A 304 -3.90 -8.30 16.79
C SER A 304 -3.39 -6.85 16.81
N GLU A 305 -2.79 -6.41 15.71
CA GLU A 305 -1.96 -5.20 15.56
C GLU A 305 -2.45 -4.00 16.39
N PRO A 306 -1.81 -3.69 17.53
CA PRO A 306 -2.07 -2.46 18.24
C PRO A 306 -1.51 -1.30 17.40
N SER A 307 -2.22 -0.17 17.39
CA SER A 307 -1.80 1.01 16.64
C SER A 307 -0.36 1.42 16.98
N GLY A 308 0.51 1.54 15.98
CA GLY A 308 1.91 1.95 16.13
C GLY A 308 2.93 0.80 16.21
N TRP A 309 2.48 -0.46 16.29
CA TRP A 309 3.35 -1.63 16.17
C TRP A 309 3.64 -1.95 14.68
N SER A 310 4.64 -2.77 14.40
CA SER A 310 4.91 -3.29 13.05
C SER A 310 5.55 -4.67 13.15
N VAL A 311 5.02 -5.65 12.41
CA VAL A 311 5.49 -7.04 12.39
C VAL A 311 6.14 -7.31 11.03
N GLY A 312 7.25 -8.05 10.99
CA GLY A 312 7.93 -8.37 9.73
C GLY A 312 8.85 -9.58 9.85
N THR A 313 9.63 -9.85 8.79
CA THR A 313 10.65 -10.90 8.76
C THR A 313 12.03 -10.26 8.57
N ILE A 314 13.04 -10.71 9.31
CA ILE A 314 14.42 -10.22 9.16
C ILE A 314 15.05 -10.86 7.92
N ALA A 315 14.96 -10.21 6.76
CA ALA A 315 15.62 -10.64 5.53
C ALA A 315 17.11 -10.24 5.49
N LYS A 316 17.89 -10.94 4.67
CA LYS A 316 19.31 -10.65 4.45
C LYS A 316 19.45 -9.38 3.59
N ALA A 317 20.25 -8.42 4.06
CA ALA A 317 20.50 -7.12 3.43
C ALA A 317 19.30 -6.14 3.32
N GLU A 318 18.13 -6.45 3.89
CA GLU A 318 17.03 -5.49 4.02
C GLU A 318 17.17 -4.64 5.30
N PRO A 319 16.75 -3.36 5.29
CA PRO A 319 16.78 -2.51 6.48
C PRO A 319 15.67 -2.89 7.48
N LEU A 320 16.05 -3.53 8.60
CA LEU A 320 15.15 -3.94 9.69
C LEU A 320 14.31 -2.77 10.26
N LEU A 321 14.88 -1.56 10.22
CA LEU A 321 14.21 -0.28 10.43
C LEU A 321 14.95 0.76 9.58
N SER A 322 14.21 1.70 8.99
CA SER A 322 14.74 2.90 8.35
C SER A 322 13.96 4.13 8.83
N ASP A 323 14.69 5.14 9.28
CA ASP A 323 14.19 6.49 9.52
C ASP A 323 15.10 7.48 8.74
N ARG A 324 14.74 8.76 8.69
CA ARG A 324 15.51 9.82 7.99
C ARG A 324 16.99 9.87 8.38
N ASP A 325 17.32 9.44 9.61
CA ASP A 325 18.63 9.62 10.21
C ASP A 325 19.43 8.31 10.39
N TYR A 326 18.88 7.12 10.11
CA TYR A 326 19.58 5.81 10.20
C TYR A 326 18.81 4.66 9.51
N ALA A 327 19.52 3.57 9.14
CA ALA A 327 18.91 2.31 8.69
C ALA A 327 19.68 1.07 9.21
N PHE A 328 18.96 0.05 9.72
CA PHE A 328 19.52 -1.20 10.25
C PHE A 328 19.81 -2.24 9.15
N THR A 329 20.99 -2.19 8.56
CA THR A 329 21.34 -3.00 7.38
C THR A 329 22.41 -4.06 7.66
N VAL A 330 23.07 -4.03 8.82
CA VAL A 330 23.88 -5.14 9.33
C VAL A 330 23.17 -5.72 10.55
N VAL A 331 22.51 -6.86 10.34
CA VAL A 331 21.81 -7.64 11.38
C VAL A 331 22.57 -8.94 11.61
N PRO A 332 22.80 -9.37 12.88
CA PRO A 332 23.53 -10.61 13.16
C PRO A 332 22.91 -11.82 12.45
N GLU A 333 23.74 -12.72 11.92
CA GLU A 333 23.26 -13.85 11.11
C GLU A 333 22.25 -14.73 11.83
N GLU A 334 22.40 -14.93 13.14
CA GLU A 334 21.44 -15.70 13.92
C GLU A 334 20.04 -15.06 14.00
N LEU A 335 19.89 -13.74 13.80
CA LEU A 335 18.60 -13.06 13.69
C LEU A 335 17.95 -13.20 12.29
N GLN A 336 18.68 -13.59 11.24
CA GLN A 336 18.11 -13.70 9.90
C GLN A 336 17.01 -14.78 9.85
N GLY A 337 15.91 -14.49 9.16
CA GLY A 337 14.70 -15.32 9.15
C GLY A 337 13.82 -15.23 10.40
N ALA A 338 14.24 -14.52 11.45
CA ALA A 338 13.37 -14.28 12.62
C ALA A 338 12.17 -13.42 12.22
N LYS A 339 11.02 -13.64 12.88
CA LYS A 339 9.89 -12.70 12.83
C LYS A 339 10.12 -11.61 13.86
N TYR A 340 10.09 -10.35 13.46
CA TYR A 340 10.33 -9.21 14.34
C TYR A 340 9.07 -8.41 14.62
N ILE A 341 9.10 -7.72 15.77
CA ILE A 341 8.04 -6.87 16.28
C ILE A 341 8.69 -5.57 16.76
N LEU A 342 8.43 -4.48 16.05
CA LEU A 342 8.99 -3.16 16.33
C LEU A 342 8.07 -2.36 17.27
N ARG A 343 8.65 -1.89 18.38
CA ARG A 343 8.07 -0.81 19.20
C ARG A 343 8.59 0.53 18.66
N ALA A 344 7.71 1.41 18.23
CA ALA A 344 8.08 2.80 17.96
C ALA A 344 8.14 3.59 19.27
N CYS A 345 9.34 4.02 19.71
CA CYS A 345 9.46 5.02 20.77
C CYS A 345 9.31 6.43 20.17
N GLY A 346 8.56 7.30 20.86
CA GLY A 346 8.29 8.66 20.42
C GLY A 346 9.45 9.64 20.61
N LYS A 347 9.21 10.92 20.28
CA LYS A 347 10.26 11.95 20.30
C LYS A 347 10.80 12.21 21.72
N PRO A 348 12.13 12.44 21.87
CA PRO A 348 12.68 13.01 23.09
C PRO A 348 12.05 14.38 23.41
N GLY A 349 11.78 14.65 24.68
CA GLY A 349 11.41 15.97 25.19
C GLY A 349 9.91 16.25 25.33
N THR A 350 9.01 15.43 24.76
CA THR A 350 7.58 15.52 25.10
C THR A 350 7.36 15.01 26.52
N LYS A 351 6.83 15.86 27.41
CA LYS A 351 6.42 15.44 28.77
C LYS A 351 5.41 14.30 28.66
N ALA A 352 5.53 13.29 29.52
CA ALA A 352 4.59 12.18 29.60
C ALA A 352 3.22 12.67 30.11
N THR A 353 2.32 12.98 29.19
CA THR A 353 0.88 13.03 29.45
C THR A 353 0.33 11.60 29.46
N SER A 354 -0.77 11.39 30.18
CA SER A 354 -1.24 10.06 30.62
C SER A 354 -1.61 9.06 29.51
N GLU A 355 -1.68 9.48 28.24
CA GLU A 355 -1.86 8.56 27.10
C GLU A 355 -0.60 7.71 26.81
N TRP A 356 0.60 8.17 27.18
CA TRP A 356 1.84 7.43 26.95
C TRP A 356 1.91 6.12 27.76
N ASP A 357 1.39 6.16 28.99
CA ASP A 357 1.27 4.98 29.85
C ASP A 357 0.07 4.09 29.48
N ALA A 358 -0.80 4.51 28.57
CA ALA A 358 -1.71 3.60 27.88
C ALA A 358 -1.03 2.95 26.65
N TRP A 359 -0.25 3.72 25.89
CA TRP A 359 0.36 3.27 24.64
C TRP A 359 1.47 2.21 24.80
N ALA A 360 2.24 2.26 25.88
CA ALA A 360 3.16 1.17 26.23
C ALA A 360 2.44 -0.09 26.77
N TRP A 361 1.13 -0.04 26.99
CA TRP A 361 0.29 -1.05 27.64
C TRP A 361 -0.89 -1.53 26.78
N GLY A 362 -0.92 -1.21 25.47
CA GLY A 362 -2.02 -1.58 24.56
C GLY A 362 -2.23 -3.09 24.38
N LEU A 363 -1.22 -3.91 24.70
CA LEU A 363 -1.41 -5.33 25.02
C LEU A 363 -1.84 -5.41 26.49
N LYS A 364 -3.11 -5.75 26.75
CA LYS A 364 -3.73 -5.79 28.09
C LYS A 364 -2.86 -6.54 29.11
N ASP A 365 -2.29 -7.67 28.69
CA ASP A 365 -1.49 -8.58 29.51
C ASP A 365 0.02 -8.47 29.20
N ARG A 366 0.45 -7.34 28.60
CA ARG A 366 1.83 -6.98 28.23
C ARG A 366 2.63 -8.10 27.54
N SER A 367 2.00 -8.96 26.73
CA SER A 367 2.62 -10.19 26.23
C SER A 367 2.26 -10.55 24.78
N VAL A 368 3.11 -11.34 24.14
CA VAL A 368 2.87 -11.97 22.83
C VAL A 368 2.85 -13.48 23.01
N ARG A 369 1.86 -14.15 22.42
CA ARG A 369 1.77 -15.62 22.44
C ARG A 369 2.73 -16.22 21.41
N VAL A 370 3.57 -17.16 21.83
CA VAL A 370 4.36 -18.00 20.93
C VAL A 370 3.76 -19.41 20.89
N SER A 371 3.57 -19.96 19.70
CA SER A 371 2.93 -21.27 19.47
C SER A 371 3.88 -22.46 19.62
N ARG A 372 5.18 -22.21 19.76
CA ARG A 372 6.26 -23.20 19.89
C ARG A 372 7.44 -22.61 20.67
N PRO A 373 8.34 -23.44 21.23
CA PRO A 373 9.62 -22.98 21.77
C PRO A 373 10.40 -22.19 20.72
N CYS A 374 11.02 -21.07 21.12
CA CYS A 374 11.72 -20.17 20.21
C CYS A 374 12.88 -19.44 20.92
N THR A 375 13.76 -18.79 20.16
CA THR A 375 14.70 -17.79 20.67
C THR A 375 14.09 -16.40 20.55
N ARG A 376 13.89 -15.74 21.68
CA ARG A 376 13.54 -14.33 21.74
C ARG A 376 14.81 -13.50 21.72
N TYR A 377 14.87 -12.55 20.80
CA TYR A 377 15.88 -11.51 20.71
C TYR A 377 15.29 -10.17 21.15
N VAL A 378 16.15 -9.29 21.68
CA VAL A 378 15.85 -7.86 21.84
C VAL A 378 17.06 -7.03 21.42
N ALA A 379 16.83 -6.05 20.56
CA ALA A 379 17.76 -4.99 20.23
C ALA A 379 17.47 -3.76 21.11
N VAL A 380 18.50 -3.19 21.71
CA VAL A 380 18.41 -2.10 22.69
C VAL A 380 19.34 -0.97 22.26
N LEU A 381 18.81 0.24 22.15
CA LEU A 381 19.60 1.45 21.89
C LEU A 381 20.38 1.83 23.15
N SER A 382 21.68 1.54 23.18
CA SER A 382 22.51 1.72 24.38
C SER A 382 23.21 3.07 24.46
N ALA A 383 23.48 3.73 23.33
CA ALA A 383 23.99 5.10 23.29
C ALA A 383 23.59 5.86 22.02
N LYS A 384 23.46 7.19 22.12
CA LYS A 384 23.28 8.09 20.97
C LYS A 384 24.08 9.39 21.16
N GLY A 385 24.97 9.70 20.22
CA GLY A 385 25.63 11.01 20.12
C GLY A 385 26.62 11.35 21.23
N GLY A 386 27.06 10.33 22.00
CA GLY A 386 27.84 10.50 23.23
C GLY A 386 27.03 10.15 24.47
N ASP A 387 25.71 10.38 24.47
CA ASP A 387 24.84 10.01 25.59
C ASP A 387 24.73 8.48 25.70
N VAL A 388 25.24 7.90 26.79
CA VAL A 388 25.07 6.47 27.12
C VAL A 388 23.83 6.28 27.99
N TRP A 389 22.79 5.67 27.43
CA TRP A 389 21.52 5.41 28.14
C TRP A 389 21.53 4.04 28.84
N LEU A 390 22.31 3.11 28.30
CA LEU A 390 22.58 1.80 28.87
C LEU A 390 24.09 1.63 29.11
N ASN A 391 24.50 1.87 30.37
CA ASN A 391 25.86 1.63 30.84
C ASN A 391 26.06 0.15 31.21
N ASP A 392 27.32 -0.27 31.37
CA ASP A 392 27.66 -1.69 31.51
C ASP A 392 27.06 -2.34 32.77
N GLY A 393 26.89 -1.58 33.88
CA GLY A 393 26.16 -2.06 35.06
C GLY A 393 24.68 -2.40 34.79
N ARG A 394 23.99 -1.63 33.93
CA ARG A 394 22.64 -1.97 33.46
C ARG A 394 22.64 -3.14 32.48
N ILE A 395 23.67 -3.25 31.61
CA ILE A 395 23.85 -4.41 30.72
C ILE A 395 24.02 -5.69 31.55
N GLU A 396 24.86 -5.66 32.58
CA GLU A 396 25.07 -6.79 33.50
C GLU A 396 23.79 -7.18 34.23
N ALA A 397 23.05 -6.21 34.78
CA ALA A 397 21.77 -6.48 35.45
C ALA A 397 20.78 -7.17 34.49
N PHE A 398 20.74 -6.75 33.22
CA PHE A 398 19.91 -7.36 32.20
C PHE A 398 20.36 -8.78 31.83
N VAL A 399 21.68 -9.00 31.66
CA VAL A 399 22.28 -10.32 31.38
C VAL A 399 22.05 -11.30 32.52
N LYS A 400 22.17 -10.86 33.78
CA LYS A 400 21.83 -11.65 34.99
C LYS A 400 20.37 -12.14 34.96
N GLY A 401 19.47 -11.44 34.27
CA GLY A 401 18.06 -11.81 34.01
C GLY A 401 17.81 -12.93 32.97
N ARG A 402 18.70 -13.93 32.88
CA ARG A 402 18.67 -15.05 31.90
C ARG A 402 18.85 -14.63 30.43
N TRP A 403 19.36 -13.44 30.15
CA TRP A 403 19.68 -12.97 28.79
C TRP A 403 21.16 -13.18 28.47
N ARG A 404 21.49 -13.46 27.21
CA ARG A 404 22.88 -13.53 26.70
C ARG A 404 23.07 -12.45 25.64
N ARG A 405 24.14 -11.66 25.73
CA ARG A 405 24.52 -10.70 24.67
C ARG A 405 24.87 -11.47 23.39
N VAL A 406 24.44 -10.96 22.24
CA VAL A 406 24.87 -11.44 20.92
C VAL A 406 26.20 -10.78 20.60
N ALA A 407 27.19 -11.56 20.15
CA ALA A 407 28.56 -11.08 19.98
C ALA A 407 28.71 -10.02 18.86
N VAL A 408 27.85 -10.09 17.84
CA VAL A 408 27.79 -9.11 16.75
C VAL A 408 26.74 -8.05 17.09
N PRO A 409 27.08 -6.74 17.13
CA PRO A 409 26.11 -5.67 17.32
C PRO A 409 25.26 -5.44 16.05
N LEU A 410 24.12 -4.77 16.20
CA LEU A 410 23.43 -4.16 15.07
C LEU A 410 24.23 -2.94 14.57
N ALA A 411 24.44 -2.84 13.26
CA ALA A 411 25.12 -1.69 12.65
C ALA A 411 24.36 -1.14 11.43
N THR A 412 24.68 0.10 11.08
CA THR A 412 24.00 0.89 10.05
C THR A 412 24.96 1.21 8.91
N THR A 413 24.66 0.80 7.67
CA THR A 413 25.57 0.98 6.51
C THR A 413 25.74 2.43 6.06
N THR A 414 24.80 3.31 6.41
CA THR A 414 24.94 4.76 6.20
C THR A 414 25.52 5.40 7.47
N PRO A 415 26.52 6.29 7.38
CA PRO A 415 26.91 7.15 8.48
C PRO A 415 25.71 7.98 8.94
N ALA A 416 25.10 7.60 10.06
CA ALA A 416 24.04 8.36 10.67
C ALA A 416 24.58 9.73 11.12
N LYS A 417 23.74 10.78 11.10
CA LYS A 417 24.10 12.17 11.50
C LYS A 417 24.48 12.32 12.98
N THR A 418 24.53 11.21 13.70
CA THR A 418 24.80 11.07 15.12
C THR A 418 25.28 9.63 15.30
N ALA A 419 26.29 9.35 16.11
CA ALA A 419 26.66 7.97 16.40
C ALA A 419 25.53 7.27 17.18
N TRP A 420 25.18 6.02 16.83
CA TRP A 420 24.24 5.19 17.60
C TRP A 420 24.94 3.88 17.97
N ARG A 421 24.76 3.40 19.20
CA ARG A 421 25.24 2.08 19.66
C ARG A 421 24.06 1.19 19.97
N TRP A 422 24.07 -0.03 19.43
CA TRP A 422 22.97 -0.98 19.55
C TRP A 422 23.46 -2.32 20.08
N ASP A 423 22.90 -2.72 21.20
CA ASP A 423 23.19 -3.99 21.86
C ASP A 423 22.05 -4.98 21.63
N VAL A 424 22.40 -6.18 21.19
CA VAL A 424 21.44 -7.26 20.95
C VAL A 424 21.61 -8.34 22.01
N PHE A 425 20.50 -8.80 22.56
CA PHE A 425 20.46 -9.87 23.56
C PHE A 425 19.48 -10.96 23.12
N LYS A 426 19.73 -12.20 23.55
CA LYS A 426 18.90 -13.36 23.27
C LYS A 426 18.59 -14.18 24.52
N ARG A 427 17.40 -14.77 24.56
CA ARG A 427 16.93 -15.70 25.60
C ARG A 427 16.04 -16.77 24.97
N ARG A 428 16.25 -18.03 25.36
CA ARG A 428 15.39 -19.14 24.93
C ARG A 428 14.05 -19.07 25.67
N VAL A 429 12.95 -19.21 24.93
CA VAL A 429 11.61 -19.46 25.46
C VAL A 429 11.40 -20.98 25.39
N GLY A 430 11.18 -21.61 26.54
CA GLY A 430 11.24 -23.07 26.67
C GLY A 430 10.04 -23.80 26.07
N GLU A 431 8.85 -23.20 26.16
CA GLU A 431 7.56 -23.82 25.83
C GLU A 431 6.67 -22.82 25.08
N ALA A 432 5.58 -23.31 24.47
CA ALA A 432 4.54 -22.47 23.90
C ALA A 432 3.75 -21.75 25.01
N GLY A 433 3.49 -20.45 24.86
CA GLY A 433 2.85 -19.66 25.92
C GLY A 433 2.95 -18.16 25.69
N TYR A 434 2.62 -17.37 26.72
CA TYR A 434 2.67 -15.92 26.68
C TYR A 434 4.03 -15.39 27.11
N VAL A 435 4.67 -14.62 26.24
CA VAL A 435 6.00 -14.04 26.43
C VAL A 435 5.84 -12.55 26.76
N CYS A 436 6.02 -12.22 28.03
CA CYS A 436 5.81 -10.87 28.53
C CYS A 436 6.94 -9.90 28.13
N PHE A 437 6.59 -8.65 27.85
CA PHE A 437 7.50 -7.56 27.53
C PHE A 437 8.16 -6.78 28.70
N PRO A 438 7.79 -6.90 30.00
CA PRO A 438 8.39 -6.11 31.08
C PRO A 438 9.71 -6.66 31.63
N ASP A 439 10.28 -7.75 31.08
CA ASP A 439 11.60 -8.30 31.44
C ASP A 439 12.77 -7.30 31.30
N VAL A 440 12.52 -6.10 30.77
CA VAL A 440 13.41 -4.93 30.66
C VAL A 440 13.17 -3.87 31.76
N ALA A 441 12.66 -4.28 32.93
CA ALA A 441 12.52 -3.40 34.09
C ALA A 441 13.86 -2.71 34.43
N GLY A 442 13.85 -1.37 34.52
CA GLY A 442 15.06 -0.55 34.72
C GLY A 442 15.62 0.12 33.45
N LEU A 443 15.11 -0.22 32.27
CA LEU A 443 15.29 0.62 31.08
C LEU A 443 14.41 1.87 31.18
N ASP A 444 14.91 3.00 30.66
CA ASP A 444 14.15 4.25 30.67
C ASP A 444 13.15 4.35 29.51
N GLY A 445 12.21 5.30 29.60
CA GLY A 445 11.23 5.55 28.55
C GLY A 445 11.82 6.07 27.22
N LYS A 446 13.13 6.40 27.19
CA LYS A 446 13.84 6.88 25.99
C LYS A 446 14.40 5.73 25.15
N THR A 447 14.61 4.57 25.77
CA THR A 447 15.26 3.41 25.14
C THR A 447 14.36 2.80 24.06
N LEU A 448 14.85 2.79 22.81
CA LEU A 448 14.19 2.14 21.67
C LEU A 448 14.46 0.63 21.68
N LEU A 449 13.42 -0.16 21.44
CA LEU A 449 13.42 -1.62 21.56
C LEU A 449 12.86 -2.27 20.29
N VAL A 450 13.57 -3.25 19.74
CA VAL A 450 13.05 -4.15 18.70
C VAL A 450 13.09 -5.57 19.25
N TYR A 451 11.96 -6.28 19.24
CA TYR A 451 11.92 -7.69 19.61
C TYR A 451 11.92 -8.56 18.36
N ALA A 452 12.54 -9.73 18.41
CA ALA A 452 12.41 -10.73 17.35
C ALA A 452 12.33 -12.15 17.93
N PHE A 453 11.76 -13.06 17.15
CA PHE A 453 11.41 -14.43 17.55
C PHE A 453 11.78 -15.39 16.42
N LYS A 454 12.52 -16.45 16.74
CA LYS A 454 13.02 -17.45 15.79
C LYS A 454 12.87 -18.87 16.34
#